data_AF-A0AAI9MTZ2-F1
#
_entry.id   AF-A0AAI9MTZ2-F1
#
_cell.length_a   1.000
_cell.length_b   1.000
_cell.length_c   1.000
_cell.angle_alpha   90.00
_cell.angle_beta   90.00
_cell.angle_gamma   90.00
#
_symmetry.space_group_name_H-M   'P 1'
#
loop_
_entity.id
_entity.type
_entity.pdbx_description
1 polymer ?
#
loop_
_entity_poly.entity_id
_entity_poly.type
_entity_poly.pdbx_seq_one_letter_code
_entity_poly.pdbx_strand_id
1 'polypeptide(L)'
;MVKQYSAEFKLEAAKMVVDHYYSVAKAAQAMGVSLAALNRWVKKLRLERQGKTPTGLPLTPEQIELREMKKKIQRLEMENEILKKATVDSIGQRNSYVKTWGCGGFLNETNIYSRGKSLCF
;
A
#
# COMPACT_ATOMS: atom_id res chain seq x y z
N MET A 1 -10.71 23.11 -18.66
CA MET A 1 -11.38 22.41 -17.54
C MET A 1 -11.41 20.91 -17.84
N VAL A 2 -10.78 20.08 -17.00
CA VAL A 2 -10.77 18.62 -17.22
C VAL A 2 -12.10 18.05 -16.71
N LYS A 3 -12.91 17.45 -17.61
CA LYS A 3 -14.12 16.72 -17.17
C LYS A 3 -13.68 15.49 -16.36
N GLN A 4 -14.01 15.48 -15.07
CA GLN A 4 -13.77 14.36 -14.19
C GLN A 4 -14.97 13.41 -14.27
N TYR A 5 -14.69 12.13 -14.49
CA TYR A 5 -15.69 11.07 -14.51
C TYR A 5 -15.39 10.07 -13.38
N SER A 6 -16.42 9.58 -12.72
CA SER A 6 -16.30 8.53 -11.69
C SER A 6 -15.74 7.25 -12.30
N ALA A 7 -15.12 6.40 -11.47
CA ALA A 7 -14.58 5.12 -11.93
C ALA A 7 -15.68 4.22 -12.51
N GLU A 8 -16.82 4.13 -11.81
CA GLU A 8 -18.02 3.40 -12.24
C GLU A 8 -18.48 3.81 -13.64
N PHE A 9 -18.59 5.11 -13.90
CA PHE A 9 -19.02 5.62 -15.20
C PHE A 9 -18.07 5.21 -16.32
N LYS A 10 -16.76 5.28 -16.07
CA LYS A 10 -15.73 4.89 -17.06
C LYS A 10 -15.79 3.39 -17.37
N LEU A 11 -16.07 2.59 -16.34
CA LEU A 11 -16.17 1.13 -16.45
C LEU A 11 -17.42 0.71 -17.22
N GLU A 12 -18.59 1.28 -16.91
CA GLU A 12 -19.84 1.02 -17.64
C GLU A 12 -19.72 1.43 -19.12
N ALA A 13 -19.12 2.60 -19.40
CA ALA A 13 -18.87 3.02 -20.77
C ALA A 13 -17.92 2.07 -21.53
N ALA A 14 -16.90 1.54 -20.85
CA ALA A 14 -15.98 0.58 -21.44
C ALA A 14 -16.63 -0.81 -21.66
N LYS A 15 -17.47 -1.29 -20.72
CA LYS A 15 -18.24 -2.53 -20.87
C LYS A 15 -19.19 -2.48 -22.06
N MET A 16 -19.81 -1.32 -22.34
CA MET A 16 -20.67 -1.16 -23.51
C MET A 16 -19.97 -1.49 -24.84
N VAL A 17 -18.68 -1.17 -24.96
CA VAL A 17 -17.90 -1.50 -26.15
C VAL A 17 -17.42 -2.95 -26.14
N VAL A 18 -17.00 -3.45 -24.98
CA VAL A 18 -16.35 -4.77 -24.88
C VAL A 18 -17.36 -5.92 -24.82
N ASP A 19 -18.45 -5.75 -24.07
CA ASP A 19 -19.44 -6.81 -23.80
C ASP A 19 -20.64 -6.72 -24.75
N HIS A 20 -21.07 -5.51 -25.10
CA HIS A 20 -22.21 -5.29 -26.00
C HIS A 20 -21.80 -5.01 -27.46
N TYR A 21 -20.52 -5.16 -27.80
CA TYR A 21 -19.96 -5.01 -29.16
C TYR A 21 -20.33 -3.70 -29.88
N TYR A 22 -20.65 -2.64 -29.14
CA TYR A 22 -20.87 -1.33 -29.75
C TYR A 22 -19.58 -0.78 -30.34
N SER A 23 -19.68 -0.06 -31.47
CA SER A 23 -18.55 0.72 -31.96
C SER A 23 -18.22 1.83 -30.97
N VAL A 24 -16.93 2.13 -30.81
CA VAL A 24 -16.45 3.18 -29.89
C VAL A 24 -17.11 4.53 -30.22
N ALA A 25 -17.33 4.82 -31.50
CA ALA A 25 -18.01 6.03 -31.92
C ALA A 25 -19.47 6.09 -31.43
N LYS A 26 -20.22 5.00 -31.56
CA LYS A 26 -21.62 4.94 -31.16
C LYS A 26 -21.77 4.99 -29.63
N ALA A 27 -20.92 4.28 -28.90
CA ALA A 27 -20.89 4.32 -27.44
C ALA A 27 -20.46 5.71 -26.90
N ALA A 28 -19.50 6.37 -27.56
CA ALA A 28 -19.09 7.72 -27.20
C ALA A 28 -20.22 8.74 -27.36
N GLN A 29 -20.97 8.66 -28.45
CA GLN A 29 -22.16 9.49 -28.70
C GLN A 29 -23.26 9.21 -27.68
N ALA A 30 -23.57 7.94 -27.42
CA ALA A 30 -24.62 7.55 -26.47
C ALA A 30 -24.32 8.04 -25.04
N MET A 31 -23.05 7.99 -24.62
CA MET A 31 -22.62 8.38 -23.27
C MET A 31 -22.17 9.85 -23.17
N GLY A 32 -22.19 10.61 -24.26
CA GLY A 32 -21.77 12.01 -24.28
C GLY A 32 -20.29 12.24 -23.90
N VAL A 33 -19.42 11.29 -24.25
CA VAL A 33 -17.98 11.32 -23.93
C VAL A 33 -17.13 11.46 -25.18
N SER A 34 -15.91 12.00 -25.03
CA SER A 34 -14.99 12.10 -26.16
C SER A 34 -14.50 10.72 -26.59
N LEU A 35 -14.41 10.51 -27.91
CA LEU A 35 -13.93 9.25 -28.51
C LEU A 35 -12.56 8.84 -27.95
N ALA A 36 -11.66 9.81 -27.76
CA ALA A 36 -10.32 9.58 -27.21
C ALA A 36 -10.35 9.16 -25.72
N ALA A 37 -11.31 9.64 -24.93
CA ALA A 37 -11.49 9.18 -23.55
C ALA A 37 -11.97 7.73 -23.53
N LEU A 38 -13.01 7.41 -24.31
CA LEU A 38 -13.59 6.08 -24.35
C LEU A 38 -12.59 5.03 -24.85
N ASN A 39 -11.84 5.33 -25.92
CA ASN A 39 -10.76 4.46 -26.41
C ASN A 39 -9.73 4.14 -25.33
N ARG A 40 -9.34 5.13 -24.51
CA ARG A 40 -8.40 4.92 -23.40
C ARG A 40 -9.00 3.99 -22.34
N TRP A 41 -10.26 4.15 -22.00
CA TRP A 41 -10.94 3.29 -21.01
C TRP A 41 -11.12 1.86 -21.52
N VAL A 42 -11.52 1.69 -22.78
CA VAL A 42 -11.64 0.36 -23.43
C VAL A 42 -10.30 -0.35 -23.49
N LYS A 43 -9.22 0.34 -23.91
CA LYS A 43 -7.88 -0.24 -23.93
C LYS A 43 -7.45 -0.67 -22.53
N LYS A 44 -7.75 0.15 -21.52
CA LYS A 44 -7.42 -0.14 -20.13
C LYS A 44 -8.20 -1.35 -19.60
N LEU A 45 -9.51 -1.44 -19.83
CA LEU A 45 -10.33 -2.59 -19.45
C LEU A 45 -9.90 -3.89 -20.15
N ARG A 46 -9.49 -3.81 -21.43
CA ARG A 46 -8.92 -4.97 -22.14
C ARG A 46 -7.60 -5.45 -21.53
N LEU A 47 -6.73 -4.53 -21.13
CA LEU A 47 -5.47 -4.88 -20.46
C LEU A 47 -5.72 -5.53 -19.09
N GLU A 48 -6.66 -4.97 -18.31
CA GLU A 48 -7.06 -5.54 -17.02
C GLU A 48 -7.59 -6.97 -17.21
N ARG A 49 -8.44 -7.25 -18.22
CA ARG A 49 -8.90 -8.62 -18.55
C ARG A 49 -7.80 -9.56 -19.02
N GLN A 50 -6.73 -9.03 -19.62
CA GLN A 50 -5.56 -9.80 -20.03
C GLN A 50 -4.59 -10.07 -18.87
N GLY A 51 -4.95 -9.73 -17.63
CA GLY A 51 -4.09 -9.88 -16.45
C GLY A 51 -2.91 -8.90 -16.42
N LYS A 52 -2.85 -7.95 -17.37
CA LYS A 52 -1.82 -6.91 -17.40
C LYS A 52 -2.34 -5.70 -16.62
N THR A 53 -1.84 -5.50 -15.41
CA THR A 53 -2.16 -4.30 -14.63
C THR A 53 -1.65 -3.05 -15.37
N PRO A 54 -2.54 -2.19 -15.90
CA PRO A 54 -2.13 -1.03 -16.67
C PRO A 54 -1.52 0.02 -15.74
N THR A 55 -0.41 0.64 -16.16
CA THR A 55 0.20 1.77 -15.44
C THR A 55 -0.81 2.93 -15.34
N GLY A 56 -1.28 3.24 -14.12
CA GLY A 56 -2.20 4.36 -13.84
C GLY A 56 -3.43 3.98 -13.00
N LEU A 57 -4.32 4.95 -12.72
CA LEU A 57 -5.52 4.79 -11.87
C LEU A 57 -6.44 3.66 -12.39
N PRO A 58 -6.58 2.53 -11.67
CA PRO A 58 -7.38 1.39 -12.10
C PRO A 58 -8.84 1.75 -12.38
N LEU A 59 -9.46 1.09 -13.36
CA LEU A 59 -10.86 1.32 -13.71
C LEU A 59 -11.80 0.39 -12.94
N THR A 60 -11.33 -0.82 -12.64
CA THR A 60 -12.11 -1.81 -11.92
C THR A 60 -12.18 -1.49 -10.42
N PRO A 61 -13.37 -1.63 -9.80
CA PRO A 61 -13.54 -1.39 -8.36
C PRO A 61 -12.63 -2.31 -7.54
N GLU A 62 -12.46 -3.57 -7.97
CA GLU A 62 -11.55 -4.53 -7.35
C GLU A 62 -10.11 -4.02 -7.27
N GLN A 63 -9.61 -3.36 -8.32
CA GLN A 63 -8.25 -2.83 -8.33
C GLN A 63 -8.12 -1.51 -7.54
N ILE A 64 -9.21 -0.74 -7.41
CA ILE A 64 -9.28 0.43 -6.53
C ILE A 64 -9.17 -0.05 -5.08
N GLU A 65 -9.99 -1.02 -4.69
CA GLU A 65 -9.96 -1.64 -3.37
C GLU A 65 -8.60 -2.27 -3.07
N LEU A 66 -8.00 -2.99 -4.02
CA LEU A 66 -6.68 -3.58 -3.86
C LEU A 66 -5.61 -2.53 -3.57
N ARG A 67 -5.71 -1.34 -4.20
CA ARG A 67 -4.80 -0.23 -3.92
C ARG A 67 -5.05 0.38 -2.54
N GLU A 68 -6.31 0.56 -2.15
CA GLU A 68 -6.66 1.06 -0.82
C GLU A 68 -6.23 0.11 0.28
N MET A 69 -6.44 -1.19 0.09
CA MET A 69 -5.96 -2.25 0.98
C MET A 69 -4.43 -2.23 1.09
N LYS A 70 -3.70 -2.14 -0.04
CA LYS A 70 -2.23 -2.01 -0.02
C LYS A 70 -1.76 -0.78 0.76
N LYS A 71 -2.44 0.36 0.62
CA LYS A 71 -2.13 1.57 1.41
C LYS A 71 -2.40 1.39 2.90
N LYS A 72 -3.48 0.69 3.26
CA LYS A 72 -3.79 0.35 4.67
C LYS A 72 -2.72 -0.55 5.26
N ILE A 73 -2.32 -1.61 4.54
CA ILE A 73 -1.22 -2.50 4.96
C ILE A 73 0.06 -1.71 5.20
N GLN A 74 0.47 -0.87 4.24
CA GLN A 74 1.69 -0.07 4.38
C GLN A 74 1.63 0.86 5.60
N ARG A 75 0.48 1.48 5.88
CA ARG A 75 0.29 2.31 7.09
C ARG A 75 0.45 1.49 8.37
N LEU A 76 -0.21 0.34 8.43
CA LEU A 76 -0.14 -0.55 9.60
C LEU A 76 1.27 -1.11 9.81
N GLU A 77 2.00 -1.40 8.74
CA GLU A 77 3.41 -1.83 8.82
C GLU A 77 4.28 -0.71 9.39
N MET A 78 4.13 0.53 8.93
CA MET A 78 4.86 1.66 9.49
C MET A 78 4.54 1.90 10.97
N GLU A 79 3.26 1.83 11.36
CA GLU A 79 2.84 1.96 12.76
C GLU A 79 3.46 0.85 13.62
N ASN A 80 3.45 -0.40 13.14
CA ASN A 80 4.11 -1.52 13.82
C ASN A 80 5.62 -1.31 13.95
N GLU A 81 6.31 -0.82 12.91
CA GLU A 81 7.74 -0.56 12.97
C GLU A 81 8.08 0.54 13.99
N ILE A 82 7.26 1.59 14.08
CA ILE A 82 7.40 2.62 15.12
C ILE A 82 7.20 2.01 16.51
N LEU A 83 6.15 1.21 16.70
CA LEU A 83 5.86 0.57 17.99
C LEU A 83 6.96 -0.41 18.41
N LYS A 84 7.50 -1.19 17.47
CA LYS A 84 8.64 -2.09 17.72
C LYS A 84 9.87 -1.30 18.18
N LYS A 85 10.21 -0.22 17.47
CA LYS A 85 11.35 0.64 17.85
C LYS A 85 11.15 1.24 19.25
N ALA A 86 9.99 1.82 19.53
CA ALA A 86 9.68 2.36 20.86
C ALA A 86 9.75 1.30 21.97
N THR A 87 9.31 0.07 21.67
CA THR A 87 9.40 -1.06 22.62
C THR A 87 10.85 -1.45 22.89
N VAL A 88 11.69 -1.52 21.84
CA VAL A 88 13.14 -1.78 21.97
C VAL A 88 13.81 -0.67 22.78
N ASP A 89 13.49 0.59 22.52
CA ASP A 89 14.02 1.74 23.26
C ASP A 89 13.59 1.70 24.74
N SER A 90 12.33 1.38 25.02
CA SER A 90 11.81 1.24 26.39
C SER A 90 12.46 0.08 27.15
N ILE A 91 12.66 -1.07 26.50
CA ILE A 91 13.37 -2.21 27.09
C ILE A 91 14.84 -1.85 27.31
N GLY A 92 15.47 -1.13 26.37
CA GLY A 92 16.83 -0.61 26.51
C GLY A 92 16.97 0.32 27.72
N GLN A 93 16.05 1.27 27.89
CA GLN A 93 16.01 2.17 29.05
C GLN A 93 15.79 1.41 30.36
N ARG A 94 14.84 0.45 30.39
CA ARG A 94 14.58 -0.37 31.59
C ARG A 94 15.81 -1.19 31.97
N ASN A 95 16.47 -1.82 31.00
CA ASN A 95 17.69 -2.59 31.24
C ASN A 95 18.87 -1.72 31.68
N SER A 96 18.99 -0.48 31.16
CA SER A 96 19.97 0.50 31.61
C SER A 96 19.72 0.94 33.05
N TYR A 97 18.48 1.29 33.39
CA TYR A 97 18.08 1.68 34.76
C TYR A 97 18.29 0.55 35.78
N VAL A 98 17.98 -0.70 35.42
CA VAL A 98 18.24 -1.87 36.28
C VAL A 98 19.74 -2.09 36.47
N LYS A 99 20.57 -1.88 35.43
CA LYS A 99 22.03 -1.98 35.55
C LYS A 99 22.61 -0.90 36.47
N THR A 100 22.10 0.34 36.43
CA THR A 100 22.58 1.43 37.29
C THR A 100 22.11 1.31 38.74
N TRP A 101 20.95 0.69 38.99
CA TRP A 101 20.45 0.45 40.35
C TRP A 101 21.01 -0.83 41.00
N GLY A 102 21.31 -1.86 40.21
CA GLY A 102 21.84 -3.14 40.71
C GLY A 102 23.34 -3.12 41.05
N CYS A 103 24.11 -2.24 40.40
CA CYS A 103 25.54 -2.08 40.65
C CYS A 103 25.81 -0.61 40.97
N GLY A 104 26.10 -0.27 42.22
CA GLY A 104 26.52 1.07 42.65
C GLY A 104 27.90 1.48 42.13
N GLY A 105 28.14 1.38 40.81
CA GLY A 105 29.41 1.67 40.16
C GLY A 105 29.25 1.82 38.65
N PHE A 106 29.73 2.95 38.14
CA PHE A 106 29.75 3.32 36.73
C PHE A 106 30.60 2.34 35.91
N LEU A 107 29.98 1.46 35.13
CA LEU A 107 30.69 0.51 34.26
C LEU A 107 30.80 1.08 32.84
N ASN A 108 32.04 1.35 32.44
CA ASN A 108 32.45 1.76 31.11
C ASN A 108 32.34 0.60 30.10
N GLU A 109 31.74 0.90 28.96
CA GLU A 109 31.37 -0.01 27.89
C GLU A 109 32.60 -0.57 27.16
N THR A 110 33.13 -1.72 27.55
CA THR A 110 34.01 -2.52 26.65
C THR A 110 33.90 -4.04 26.79
N ASN A 111 33.02 -4.61 27.62
CA ASN A 111 33.09 -6.06 27.87
C ASN A 111 31.77 -6.82 28.05
N ILE A 112 30.73 -6.50 27.27
CA ILE A 112 29.47 -7.27 27.29
C ILE A 112 29.60 -8.61 26.51
N TYR A 113 30.63 -8.81 25.68
CA TYR A 113 30.72 -9.96 24.76
C TYR A 113 31.93 -10.88 24.91
N SER A 114 32.59 -10.99 26.08
CA SER A 114 33.78 -11.86 26.20
C SER A 114 33.91 -12.75 27.42
N ARG A 115 32.93 -12.87 28.33
CA ARG A 115 33.02 -13.91 29.37
C ARG A 115 31.74 -14.70 29.52
N GLY A 116 31.88 -15.97 29.15
CA GLY A 116 30.83 -16.98 29.18
C GLY A 116 30.21 -17.15 30.55
N LYS A 117 28.95 -17.58 30.48
CA LYS A 117 28.18 -18.29 31.50
C LYS A 117 29.06 -18.89 32.60
N SER A 118 29.10 -18.26 33.76
CA SER A 118 29.07 -18.99 35.02
C SER A 118 27.91 -18.40 35.83
N LEU A 119 26.76 -19.06 35.75
CA LEU A 119 25.72 -18.91 36.77
C LEU A 119 26.34 -19.42 38.08
N CYS A 120 26.47 -18.54 39.06
CA CYS A 120 26.57 -18.95 40.45
C CYS A 120 25.15 -18.81 41.04
N PHE A 121 24.73 -19.89 41.72
CA PHE A 121 23.45 -20.02 42.43
C PHE A 121 23.27 -18.93 43.49
#